data_AF-A0A6M5YJB5-F1
#
_entry.id   AF-A0A6M5YJB5-F1
#
_cell.length_a   1.000
_cell.length_b   1.000
_cell.length_c   1.000
_cell.angle_alpha   90.00
_cell.angle_beta   90.00
_cell.angle_gamma   90.00
#
_symmetry.space_group_name_H-M   'P 1'
#
loop_
_entity.id
_entity.type
_entity.pdbx_description
1 polymer ?
#
loop_
_entity_poly.entity_id
_entity_poly.type
_entity_poly.pdbx_seq_one_letter_code
_entity_poly.pdbx_strand_id
1 'polypeptide(L)'
;MRREECVELFKRIPEEYHPQINFILRNQAVLSVDQVARFEPLYVAFRGREGGTTDEGRAFFVPYEEISYFRLERIVKLGDLKLMYGETGYVDAEDRLSAGTEKKEAAEAKLKVDAQTPQPAAASSTTLPQDPASIAKQNLLDRIRATRASVAGSASKIAEKK
;
A
#
# COMPACT_ATOMS: atom_id res chain seq x y z
N MET A 1 18.30 -8.74 17.85
CA MET A 1 17.83 -10.06 17.37
C MET A 1 19.06 -10.95 17.11
N ARG A 2 18.96 -12.28 17.11
CA ARG A 2 20.07 -13.16 16.70
C ARG A 2 20.03 -13.42 15.19
N ARG A 3 21.18 -13.84 14.61
CA ARG A 3 21.29 -14.21 13.18
C ARG A 3 20.29 -15.30 12.79
N GLU A 4 20.24 -16.37 13.58
CA GLU A 4 19.40 -17.54 13.33
C GLU A 4 17.92 -17.15 13.26
N GLU A 5 17.47 -16.33 14.22
CA GLU A 5 16.11 -15.78 14.26
C GLU A 5 15.78 -14.98 12.99
N CYS A 6 16.71 -14.12 12.53
CA CYS A 6 16.52 -13.35 11.30
C CYS A 6 16.38 -14.26 10.08
N VAL A 7 17.26 -15.25 9.95
CA VAL A 7 17.26 -16.17 8.81
C VAL A 7 15.98 -17.02 8.82
N GLU A 8 15.54 -17.51 9.97
CA GLU A 8 14.29 -18.25 10.10
C GLU A 8 13.07 -17.41 9.74
N LEU A 9 13.03 -16.14 10.18
CA LEU A 9 11.95 -15.22 9.83
C LEU A 9 11.87 -15.00 8.31
N PHE A 10 13.00 -14.73 7.65
CA PHE A 10 13.03 -14.55 6.19
C PHE A 10 12.63 -15.82 5.41
N LYS A 11 12.87 -17.02 5.97
CA LYS A 11 12.42 -18.28 5.36
C LYS A 11 10.92 -18.51 5.50
N ARG A 12 10.30 -18.01 6.58
CA ARG A 12 8.85 -18.14 6.82
C ARG A 12 8.04 -17.13 6.02
N ILE A 13 8.58 -15.93 5.82
CA ILE A 13 7.92 -14.89 5.05
C ILE A 13 8.10 -15.20 3.55
N PRO A 14 7.01 -15.31 2.76
CA PRO A 14 7.09 -15.45 1.31
C PRO A 14 7.97 -14.38 0.66
N GLU A 15 8.71 -14.76 -0.38
CA GLU A 15 9.64 -13.87 -1.10
C GLU A 15 8.96 -12.61 -1.65
N GLU A 16 7.68 -12.72 -2.06
CA GLU A 16 6.87 -11.60 -2.53
C GLU A 16 6.75 -10.47 -1.49
N TYR A 17 6.87 -10.79 -0.20
CA TYR A 17 6.77 -9.81 0.88
C TYR A 17 8.12 -9.30 1.37
N HIS A 18 9.25 -9.81 0.86
CA HIS A 18 10.57 -9.34 1.29
C HIS A 18 10.79 -7.83 1.06
N PRO A 19 10.37 -7.24 -0.08
CA PRO A 19 10.49 -5.79 -0.30
C PRO A 19 9.60 -4.93 0.61
N GLN A 20 8.68 -5.55 1.35
CA GLN A 20 7.74 -4.89 2.25
C GLN A 20 8.18 -5.00 3.72
N ILE A 21 9.33 -5.63 3.98
CA ILE A 21 9.91 -5.76 5.30
C ILE A 21 10.65 -4.48 5.65
N ASN A 22 10.31 -3.91 6.80
CA ASN A 22 11.06 -2.84 7.44
C ASN A 22 11.80 -3.40 8.64
N PHE A 23 13.12 -3.18 8.69
CA PHE A 23 13.90 -3.38 9.91
C PHE A 23 13.73 -2.18 10.83
N ILE A 24 13.22 -2.45 12.02
CA ILE A 24 13.13 -1.44 13.08
C ILE A 24 14.33 -1.62 13.98
N LEU A 25 15.20 -0.61 14.00
CA LEU A 25 16.41 -0.62 14.79
C LEU A 25 16.13 -0.19 16.24
N ARG A 26 17.05 -0.47 17.16
CA ARG A 26 16.94 -0.10 18.58
C ARG A 26 16.82 1.41 18.80
N ASN A 27 17.44 2.21 17.93
CA ASN A 27 17.33 3.66 17.93
C ASN A 27 16.02 4.18 17.26
N GLN A 28 15.06 3.29 16.98
CA GLN A 28 13.81 3.58 16.27
C GLN A 28 13.98 4.01 14.80
N ALA A 29 15.20 3.94 14.25
CA ALA A 29 15.38 4.11 12.82
C ALA A 29 14.69 2.97 12.05
N VAL A 30 14.13 3.31 10.90
CA VAL A 30 13.39 2.38 10.05
C VAL A 30 14.18 2.22 8.76
N LEU A 31 14.53 0.98 8.42
CA LEU A 31 15.17 0.66 7.14
C LEU A 31 14.26 -0.24 6.34
N SER A 32 13.77 0.23 5.19
CA SER A 32 13.01 -0.60 4.27
C SER A 32 13.94 -1.48 3.47
N VAL A 33 13.70 -2.79 3.50
CA VAL A 33 14.43 -3.77 2.72
C VAL A 33 13.83 -3.81 1.33
N ASP A 34 14.67 -3.71 0.30
CA ASP A 34 14.27 -3.93 -1.08
C ASP A 34 14.76 -5.32 -1.54
N GLN A 35 16.05 -5.60 -1.34
CA GLN A 35 16.62 -6.91 -1.63
C GLN A 35 17.71 -7.28 -0.63
N VAL A 36 17.62 -8.47 -0.05
CA VAL A 36 18.69 -9.01 0.82
C VAL A 36 19.82 -9.57 -0.05
N ALA A 37 21.04 -9.11 0.18
CA ALA A 37 22.21 -9.61 -0.53
C ALA A 37 22.80 -10.84 0.15
N ARG A 38 23.01 -10.81 1.48
CA ARG A 38 23.57 -11.93 2.26
C ARG A 38 23.36 -11.79 3.77
N PHE A 39 23.35 -12.93 4.47
CA PHE A 39 23.36 -13.03 5.93
C PHE A 39 24.75 -13.44 6.45
N GLU A 40 25.53 -12.46 6.90
CA GLU A 40 26.85 -12.70 7.48
C GLU A 40 26.77 -13.17 8.94
N PRO A 41 27.87 -13.60 9.55
CA PRO A 41 27.84 -14.01 10.96
C PRO A 41 27.43 -12.89 11.94
N LEU A 42 27.83 -11.64 11.67
CA LEU A 42 27.67 -10.50 12.59
C LEU A 42 26.63 -9.47 12.14
N TYR A 43 26.30 -9.42 10.84
CA TYR A 43 25.42 -8.43 10.27
C TYR A 43 24.64 -8.98 9.08
N VAL A 44 23.57 -8.30 8.68
CA VAL A 44 22.86 -8.53 7.42
C VAL A 44 23.23 -7.43 6.43
N ALA A 45 23.48 -7.81 5.18
CA ALA A 45 23.72 -6.88 4.08
C ALA A 45 22.55 -6.91 3.10
N PHE A 46 21.99 -5.75 2.81
CA PHE A 46 20.84 -5.61 1.93
C PHE A 46 20.84 -4.26 1.21
N ARG A 47 20.13 -4.21 0.09
CA ARG A 47 19.77 -2.97 -0.60
C ARG A 47 18.43 -2.49 -0.05
N GLY A 48 18.28 -1.20 0.18
CA GLY A 48 17.07 -0.64 0.74
C GLY A 48 17.02 0.88 0.69
N ARG A 49 16.16 1.44 1.55
CA ARG A 49 16.04 2.88 1.80
C ARG A 49 15.84 3.16 3.28
N GLU A 50 16.24 4.35 3.72
CA GLU A 50 15.97 4.82 5.08
C GLU A 50 14.57 5.45 5.16
N GLY A 51 13.82 5.12 6.20
CA GLY A 51 12.45 5.58 6.40
C GLY A 51 12.37 7.10 6.47
N GLY A 52 11.45 7.69 5.69
CA GLY A 52 11.30 9.15 5.59
C GLY A 52 12.23 9.82 4.58
N THR A 53 13.10 9.06 3.91
CA THR A 53 13.93 9.57 2.81
C THR A 53 13.42 9.06 1.46
N THR A 54 13.72 9.79 0.40
CA THR A 54 13.49 9.36 -1.00
C THR A 54 14.72 8.67 -1.60
N ASP A 55 15.71 8.34 -0.76
CA ASP A 55 16.98 7.79 -1.19
C ASP A 55 16.86 6.28 -1.39
N GLU A 56 16.64 5.88 -2.63
CA GLU A 56 16.46 4.48 -3.02
C GLU A 56 17.78 3.78 -3.32
N GLY A 57 17.82 2.46 -3.10
CA GLY A 57 18.89 1.61 -3.61
C GLY A 57 20.21 1.67 -2.84
N ARG A 58 20.24 2.23 -1.62
CA ARG A 58 21.46 2.26 -0.79
C ARG A 58 21.75 0.88 -0.21
N ALA A 59 23.05 0.55 -0.11
CA ALA A 59 23.50 -0.64 0.58
C ALA A 59 23.59 -0.38 2.09
N PHE A 60 22.98 -1.26 2.87
CA PHE A 60 23.00 -1.22 4.34
C PHE A 60 23.70 -2.45 4.88
N PHE A 61 24.49 -2.22 5.94
CA PHE A 61 25.17 -3.25 6.71
C PHE A 61 24.73 -3.10 8.16
N VAL A 62 23.80 -3.95 8.59
CA VAL A 62 23.12 -3.78 9.87
C VAL A 62 23.49 -4.93 10.81
N PRO A 63 24.14 -4.65 11.96
CA PRO A 63 24.38 -5.66 12.98
C PRO A 63 23.07 -6.24 13.51
N TYR A 64 23.03 -7.56 13.75
CA TYR A 64 21.81 -8.21 14.26
C TYR A 64 21.38 -7.68 15.64
N GLU A 65 22.35 -7.24 16.45
CA GLU A 65 22.11 -6.67 17.76
C GLU A 65 21.30 -5.37 17.69
N GLU A 66 21.47 -4.58 16.62
CA GLU A 66 20.74 -3.34 16.41
C GLU A 66 19.30 -3.56 15.93
N ILE A 67 18.99 -4.74 15.40
CA ILE A 67 17.64 -5.05 14.93
C ILE A 67 16.76 -5.41 16.12
N SER A 68 15.72 -4.59 16.33
CA SER A 68 14.72 -4.76 17.38
C SER A 68 13.65 -5.75 16.93
N TYR A 69 12.95 -5.45 15.83
CA TYR A 69 11.92 -6.32 15.24
C TYR A 69 11.72 -6.03 13.76
N PHE A 70 10.98 -6.91 13.09
CA PHE A 70 10.62 -6.79 11.68
C PHE A 70 9.19 -6.28 11.59
N ARG A 71 8.95 -5.32 10.71
CA ARG A 71 7.61 -4.78 10.47
C ARG A 71 7.26 -4.97 9.00
N LEU A 72 6.16 -5.67 8.73
CA LEU A 72 5.57 -5.69 7.38
C LEU A 72 4.80 -4.39 7.17
N GLU A 73 5.09 -3.68 6.08
CA GLU A 73 4.45 -2.39 5.77
C GLU A 73 2.99 -2.55 5.36
N ARG A 74 2.66 -3.66 4.69
CA ARG A 74 1.29 -3.96 4.30
C ARG A 74 0.46 -4.42 5.51
N ILE A 75 -0.85 -4.26 5.39
CA ILE A 75 -1.80 -4.90 6.29
C ILE A 75 -1.76 -6.41 6.02
N VAL A 76 -1.44 -7.19 7.05
CA VAL A 76 -1.42 -8.65 6.99
C VAL A 76 -2.62 -9.16 7.78
N LYS A 77 -3.47 -9.97 7.14
CA LYS A 77 -4.58 -10.64 7.82
C LYS A 77 -4.03 -11.71 8.77
N LEU A 78 -4.76 -12.01 9.84
CA LEU A 78 -4.30 -13.01 10.80
C LEU A 78 -4.20 -14.41 10.15
N GLY A 79 -5.10 -14.74 9.22
CA GLY A 79 -5.03 -15.99 8.43
C GLY A 79 -3.73 -16.12 7.64
N ASP A 80 -3.29 -15.06 6.96
CA ASP A 80 -2.02 -15.04 6.22
C ASP A 80 -0.83 -15.26 7.14
N LEU A 81 -0.84 -14.62 8.31
CA LEU A 81 0.22 -14.77 9.30
C LEU A 81 0.32 -16.22 9.79
N LYS A 82 -0.80 -16.88 10.07
CA LYS A 82 -0.83 -18.30 10.47
C LYS A 82 -0.25 -19.21 9.38
N LEU A 83 -0.59 -18.95 8.12
CA LEU A 83 -0.07 -19.70 6.98
C LEU A 83 1.45 -19.58 6.85
N MET A 84 2.04 -18.41 7.11
CA MET A 84 3.50 -18.22 7.14
C MET A 84 4.19 -19.09 8.21
N TYR A 85 3.47 -19.46 9.27
CA TYR A 85 3.96 -20.29 10.37
C TYR A 85 3.52 -21.75 10.28
N GLY A 86 2.83 -22.15 9.20
CA GLY A 86 2.38 -23.52 8.96
C GLY A 86 1.20 -23.96 9.84
N GLU A 87 0.47 -23.02 10.45
CA GLU A 87 -0.71 -23.34 11.26
C GLU A 87 -1.93 -23.53 10.36
N THR A 88 -2.38 -24.77 10.20
CA THR A 88 -3.52 -25.13 9.32
C THR A 88 -4.85 -25.38 10.03
N GLY A 89 -4.96 -25.01 11.31
CA GLY A 89 -6.08 -25.45 12.16
C GLY A 89 -7.03 -24.37 12.70
N TYR A 90 -6.63 -23.10 12.71
CA TYR A 90 -7.37 -22.05 13.41
C TYR A 90 -8.02 -21.07 12.43
N VAL A 91 -9.28 -21.32 12.10
CA VAL A 91 -10.11 -20.42 11.28
C VAL A 91 -10.61 -19.28 12.17
N ASP A 92 -10.13 -18.07 11.91
CA ASP A 92 -10.58 -16.88 12.64
C ASP A 92 -12.00 -16.45 12.22
N ALA A 93 -12.67 -15.65 13.04
CA ALA A 93 -13.94 -15.01 12.70
C ALA A 93 -13.81 -14.17 11.41
N GLU A 94 -12.68 -13.49 11.21
CA GLU A 94 -12.40 -12.73 9.98
C GLU A 94 -12.25 -13.61 8.74
N ASP A 95 -11.66 -14.81 8.89
CA ASP A 95 -11.54 -15.79 7.79
C ASP A 95 -12.92 -16.32 7.38
N ARG A 96 -13.82 -16.55 8.36
CA ARG A 96 -15.21 -16.98 8.10
C ARG A 96 -16.02 -15.91 7.36
N LEU A 97 -15.83 -14.64 7.72
CA LEU A 97 -16.50 -13.51 7.07
C LEU A 97 -15.98 -13.27 5.65
N SER A 98 -14.68 -13.46 5.42
CA SER A 98 -14.06 -13.29 4.09
C SER A 98 -14.51 -14.38 3.11
N ALA A 99 -14.57 -15.65 3.54
CA ALA A 99 -15.04 -16.77 2.71
C ALA A 99 -16.51 -16.65 2.27
N GLY A 100 -17.33 -15.91 3.02
CA GLY A 100 -18.72 -15.60 2.64
C GLY A 100 -18.84 -14.54 1.54
N THR A 101 -17.85 -13.66 1.41
CA THR A 101 -17.86 -12.54 0.46
C THR A 101 -17.36 -12.97 -0.92
N GLU A 102 -16.31 -13.79 -0.99
CA GLU A 102 -15.78 -14.33 -2.25
C GLU A 102 -16.81 -15.20 -3.00
N LYS A 103 -17.69 -15.89 -2.25
CA LYS A 103 -18.76 -16.70 -2.83
C LYS A 103 -19.90 -15.87 -3.46
N LYS A 104 -20.05 -14.60 -3.07
CA LYS A 104 -21.02 -13.66 -3.68
C LYS A 104 -20.47 -12.98 -4.92
N GLU A 105 -19.19 -12.56 -4.92
CA GLU A 105 -18.58 -11.95 -6.12
C GLU A 105 -18.41 -12.95 -7.27
N ALA A 106 -18.07 -14.22 -6.98
CA ALA A 106 -18.01 -15.27 -8.01
C ALA A 106 -19.39 -15.61 -8.61
N ALA A 107 -20.48 -15.30 -7.90
CA ALA A 107 -21.85 -15.50 -8.39
C ALA A 107 -22.34 -14.31 -9.26
N GLU A 108 -21.93 -13.08 -8.95
CA GLU A 108 -22.27 -11.90 -9.78
C GLU A 108 -21.44 -11.80 -11.07
N ALA A 109 -20.19 -12.31 -11.07
CA ALA A 109 -19.36 -12.32 -12.28
C ALA A 109 -19.83 -13.33 -13.35
N LYS A 110 -20.62 -14.35 -12.99
CA LYS A 110 -21.16 -15.34 -13.94
C LYS A 110 -22.46 -14.92 -14.63
N LEU A 111 -23.05 -13.77 -14.28
CA LEU A 111 -24.34 -13.31 -14.82
C LEU A 111 -24.22 -12.24 -15.93
N LYS A 112 -23.02 -11.88 -16.40
CA LYS A 112 -22.81 -10.83 -17.41
C LYS A 112 -22.12 -11.28 -18.71
N VAL A 113 -22.30 -12.53 -19.14
CA VAL A 113 -21.82 -12.98 -20.47
C VAL A 113 -22.96 -13.64 -21.24
N ASP A 114 -24.05 -12.90 -21.46
CA ASP A 114 -25.03 -13.24 -22.50
C ASP A 114 -25.73 -11.97 -22.99
N ALA A 115 -25.04 -11.20 -23.82
CA ALA A 115 -25.65 -10.17 -24.65
C ALA A 115 -24.78 -9.97 -25.91
N GLN A 116 -25.20 -10.61 -26.99
CA GLN A 116 -24.55 -10.54 -28.29
C GLN A 116 -25.14 -9.40 -29.13
N THR A 117 -24.24 -8.64 -29.79
CA THR A 117 -24.39 -7.83 -31.04
C THR A 117 -25.21 -6.54 -31.03
N PRO A 118 -24.98 -5.56 -31.97
CA PRO A 118 -24.00 -5.49 -33.07
C PRO A 118 -23.14 -4.20 -33.14
N GLN A 119 -22.11 -4.25 -33.98
CA GLN A 119 -21.20 -3.17 -34.38
C GLN A 119 -21.88 -2.14 -35.31
N PRO A 120 -21.58 -0.83 -35.16
CA PRO A 120 -21.37 0.02 -36.34
C PRO A 120 -20.21 1.05 -36.20
N ALA A 121 -19.86 1.62 -37.35
CA ALA A 121 -18.67 2.39 -37.67
C ALA A 121 -18.60 3.84 -37.14
N ALA A 122 -17.35 4.32 -37.03
CA ALA A 122 -16.78 5.64 -37.30
C ALA A 122 -17.44 6.98 -36.83
N ALA A 123 -16.53 7.86 -36.40
CA ALA A 123 -16.53 9.33 -36.45
C ALA A 123 -17.13 10.15 -35.28
N SER A 124 -16.19 10.85 -34.62
CA SER A 124 -16.22 12.24 -34.12
C SER A 124 -17.57 12.91 -33.82
N SER A 125 -17.83 13.24 -32.55
CA SER A 125 -18.14 14.62 -32.12
C SER A 125 -18.45 14.71 -30.62
N THR A 126 -17.98 15.82 -30.06
CA THR A 126 -18.27 16.47 -28.79
C THR A 126 -19.72 16.30 -28.31
N THR A 127 -19.95 15.78 -27.09
CA THR A 127 -20.93 16.30 -26.10
C THR A 127 -20.99 15.45 -24.81
N LEU A 128 -20.78 16.13 -23.68
CA LEU A 128 -21.25 15.87 -22.30
C LEU A 128 -20.97 14.50 -21.63
N PRO A 129 -20.21 14.47 -20.51
CA PRO A 129 -20.11 13.28 -19.68
C PRO A 129 -21.31 13.15 -18.74
N GLN A 130 -22.20 12.17 -19.00
CA GLN A 130 -23.22 11.68 -18.05
C GLN A 130 -22.68 10.53 -17.18
N ASP A 131 -21.43 10.62 -16.74
CA ASP A 131 -20.88 9.72 -15.74
C ASP A 131 -21.03 10.37 -14.35
N PRO A 132 -21.74 9.76 -13.37
CA PRO A 132 -21.90 10.32 -12.03
C PRO A 132 -20.55 10.61 -11.35
N ALA A 133 -19.50 9.85 -11.68
CA ALA A 133 -18.15 10.10 -11.18
C ALA A 133 -17.55 11.41 -11.76
N SER A 134 -17.88 11.74 -13.00
CA SER A 134 -17.44 12.97 -13.67
C SER A 134 -18.17 14.20 -13.11
N ILE A 135 -19.46 14.08 -12.77
CA ILE A 135 -20.25 15.14 -12.12
C ILE A 135 -19.71 15.42 -10.70
N ALA A 136 -19.34 14.39 -9.93
CA ALA A 136 -18.75 14.55 -8.61
C ALA A 136 -17.39 15.28 -8.68
N LYS A 137 -16.56 14.93 -9.66
CA LYS A 137 -15.26 15.57 -9.89
C LYS A 137 -15.41 17.04 -10.30
N GLN A 138 -16.38 17.36 -11.16
CA GLN A 138 -16.65 18.73 -11.59
C GLN A 138 -17.10 19.61 -10.40
N ASN A 139 -18.04 19.12 -9.59
CA ASN A 139 -18.53 19.83 -8.40
C ASN A 139 -17.44 20.07 -7.35
N LEU A 140 -16.53 19.11 -7.17
CA LEU A 140 -15.39 19.25 -6.27
C LEU A 140 -14.41 20.33 -6.76
N LEU A 141 -14.10 20.32 -8.05
CA LEU A 141 -13.20 21.30 -8.66
C LEU A 141 -13.77 22.72 -8.62
N ASP A 142 -15.08 22.87 -8.84
CA ASP A 142 -15.76 24.17 -8.75
C ASP A 142 -15.79 24.70 -7.32
N ARG A 143 -15.97 23.84 -6.31
CA ARG A 143 -15.83 24.24 -4.89
C ARG A 143 -14.41 24.71 -4.58
N ILE A 144 -13.38 24.01 -5.06
CA ILE A 144 -11.99 24.40 -4.82
C ILE A 144 -11.69 25.76 -5.46
N ARG A 145 -12.18 26.01 -6.68
CA ARG A 145 -12.01 27.29 -7.37
C ARG A 145 -12.74 28.43 -6.65
N ALA A 146 -13.99 28.22 -6.24
CA ALA A 146 -14.75 29.21 -5.48
C ALA A 146 -14.08 29.58 -4.14
N THR A 147 -13.53 28.58 -3.44
CA THR A 147 -12.86 28.79 -2.16
C THR A 147 -11.55 29.58 -2.34
N ARG A 148 -10.75 29.28 -3.38
CA ARG A 148 -9.52 30.02 -3.67
C ARG A 148 -9.79 31.48 -4.08
N ALA A 149 -10.85 31.73 -4.84
CA ALA A 149 -11.23 33.10 -5.21
C ALA A 149 -11.68 33.93 -3.99
N SER A 150 -12.34 33.31 -3.00
CA SER A 150 -12.76 33.98 -1.77
C SER A 150 -11.59 34.36 -0.85
N VAL A 151 -10.57 33.51 -0.75
CA VAL A 151 -9.38 33.77 0.10
C VAL A 151 -8.49 34.89 -0.46
N ALA A 152 -8.49 35.11 -1.78
CA ALA A 152 -7.73 36.20 -2.41
C ALA A 152 -8.38 37.59 -2.22
N GLY A 153 -9.69 37.66 -1.91
CA GLY A 153 -10.41 38.93 -1.76
C GLY A 153 -10.34 39.59 -0.38
N SER A 154 -9.97 38.85 0.67
CA SER A 154 -9.98 39.35 2.06
C SER A 154 -8.67 40.02 2.51
N ALA A 155 -7.60 39.97 1.71
CA ALA A 155 -6.30 40.53 2.08
C ALA A 155 -6.13 42.04 1.79
N SER A 156 -7.03 42.67 1.01
CA SER A 156 -6.83 44.04 0.54
C SER A 156 -7.51 45.14 1.36
N LYS A 157 -8.25 44.83 2.44
CA LYS A 157 -9.02 45.84 3.22
C LYS A 157 -8.39 46.30 4.54
N ILE A 158 -7.19 45.84 4.90
CA ILE A 158 -6.55 46.20 6.19
C ILE A 158 -5.53 47.35 6.04
N ALA A 159 -5.22 47.79 4.82
CA ALA A 159 -4.19 48.80 4.56
C ALA A 159 -4.76 50.19 4.23
N GLU A 160 -5.73 50.72 4.99
CA GLU A 160 -6.11 52.13 4.87
C GLU A 160 -6.78 52.67 6.14
N LYS A 161 -5.96 53.13 7.10
CA LYS A 161 -6.34 54.14 8.09
C LYS A 161 -5.08 54.69 8.77
N LYS A 162 -4.61 55.83 8.28
CA LYS A 162 -3.75 56.77 8.99
C LYS A 162 -4.26 58.17 8.73
#